data_AF-M7P2G5-F1
#
_entry.id   AF-M7P2G5-F1
#
_cell.length_a   1.000
_cell.length_b   1.000
_cell.length_c   1.000
_cell.angle_alpha   90.00
_cell.angle_beta   90.00
_cell.angle_gamma   90.00
#
_symmetry.space_group_name_H-M   'P 1'
#
loop_
_entity.id
_entity.type
_entity.pdbx_description
1 polymer ?
#
loop_
_entity_poly.entity_id
_entity_poly.type
_entity_poly.pdbx_seq_one_letter_code
_entity_poly.pdbx_strand_id
1 'polypeptide(L)' 'MPNQRNKGKSVHLAIDRQRLESLIKQGKLHADDFSCLDRQSKQTVWGVLLSTAASNIRAV' A
#
# COMPACT_ATOMS: atom_id res chain seq x y z
N MET A 1 -35.45 16.19 1.24
CA MET A 1 -34.23 16.41 2.04
C MET A 1 -33.10 15.56 1.46
N PRO A 2 -32.06 16.12 0.82
CA PRO A 2 -30.98 15.30 0.29
C PRO A 2 -30.04 14.90 1.44
N ASN A 3 -29.87 13.58 1.61
CA ASN A 3 -28.99 12.95 2.57
C ASN A 3 -27.53 13.21 2.15
N GLN A 4 -26.88 14.23 2.73
CA GLN A 4 -25.47 14.54 2.46
C GLN A 4 -24.59 13.45 3.08
N ARG A 5 -24.30 12.43 2.28
CA ARG A 5 -23.25 11.44 2.53
C ARG A 5 -21.91 12.17 2.57
N ASN A 6 -21.39 12.42 3.77
CA ASN A 6 -20.07 13.00 4.00
C ASN A 6 -19.02 12.16 3.26
N LYS A 7 -18.65 12.58 2.04
CA LYS A 7 -17.49 12.05 1.32
C LYS A 7 -16.28 12.53 2.12
N GLY A 8 -15.86 11.69 3.07
CA GLY A 8 -14.68 11.94 3.89
C GLY A 8 -13.55 12.45 3.00
N LYS A 9 -13.04 13.63 3.32
CA LYS A 9 -11.95 14.27 2.58
C LYS A 9 -10.76 13.30 2.60
N SER A 10 -10.54 12.61 1.49
CA SER A 10 -9.42 11.69 1.34
C SER A 10 -8.13 12.50 1.40
N VAL A 11 -7.37 12.35 2.48
CA VAL A 11 -6.04 12.94 2.58
C VAL A 11 -5.12 12.11 1.67
N HIS A 12 -4.63 12.73 0.60
CA HIS A 12 -3.69 12.09 -0.31
C HIS A 12 -2.28 12.10 0.31
N LEU A 13 -2.01 11.13 1.17
CA LEU A 13 -0.68 10.89 1.72
C LEU A 13 0.13 10.03 0.74
N ALA A 14 1.17 10.63 0.16
CA ALA A 14 2.15 9.89 -0.62
C ALA A 14 3.23 9.35 0.31
N ILE A 15 3.46 8.04 0.27
CA ILE A 15 4.60 7.39 0.92
C ILE A 15 5.68 7.24 -0.15
N ASP A 16 6.90 7.68 0.15
CA ASP A 16 8.05 7.43 -0.72
C ASP A 16 8.25 5.91 -0.96
N ARG A 17 8.66 5.53 -2.17
CA ARG A 17 8.82 4.13 -2.56
C ARG A 17 9.86 3.39 -1.72
N GLN A 18 11.01 4.00 -1.45
CA GLN A 18 12.05 3.36 -0.64
C GLN A 18 11.56 3.16 0.80
N ARG A 19 10.81 4.13 1.31
CA ARG A 19 10.20 4.00 2.64
C ARG A 19 9.15 2.88 2.68
N LEU A 20 8.29 2.79 1.68
CA LEU A 20 7.29 1.73 1.55
C LEU A 20 7.96 0.34 1.50
N GLU A 21 8.97 0.18 0.65
CA GLU A 21 9.77 -1.05 0.54
C GLU A 21 10.42 -1.45 1.88
N SER A 22 11.00 -0.48 2.59
CA SER A 22 11.62 -0.70 3.90
C SER A 22 10.60 -1.17 4.95
N LEU A 23 9.41 -0.57 4.98
CA LEU A 23 8.35 -0.95 5.92
C LEU A 23 7.80 -2.35 5.64
N ILE A 24 7.65 -2.73 4.38
CA ILE A 24 7.24 -4.08 3.98
C ILE A 24 8.32 -5.10 4.36
N LYS A 25 9.59 -4.83 4.07
CA LYS A 25 10.72 -5.70 4.44
C LYS A 25 10.84 -5.92 5.95
N GLN A 26 10.52 -4.90 6.75
CA GLN A 26 10.52 -4.98 8.21
C GLN A 26 9.27 -5.68 8.78
N GLY A 27 8.30 -6.08 7.95
CA GLY A 27 7.03 -6.66 8.40
C GLY A 27 6.10 -5.66 9.11
N LYS A 28 6.33 -4.35 8.92
CA LYS A 28 5.53 -3.28 9.56
C LYS A 28 4.29 -2.90 8.77
N LEU A 29 4.19 -3.34 7.53
CA LEU A 29 3.01 -3.18 6.68
C LEU A 29 2.61 -4.55 6.13
N HIS A 30 1.34 -4.90 6.32
CA HIS A 30 0.72 -6.11 5.79
C HIS A 30 -0.12 -5.79 4.55
N ALA A 31 -0.40 -6.83 3.76
CA ALA A 31 -1.29 -6.75 2.59
C ALA A 31 -2.65 -6.10 2.91
N ASP A 32 -3.21 -6.38 4.09
CA ASP A 32 -4.52 -5.91 4.51
C ASP A 32 -4.57 -4.40 4.81
N ASP A 33 -3.41 -3.81 5.15
CA ASP A 33 -3.29 -2.36 5.41
C ASP A 33 -3.61 -1.54 4.15
N PHE A 34 -3.55 -2.17 2.97
CA PHE A 34 -3.80 -1.54 1.67
C PHE A 34 -5.21 -1.76 1.13
N SER A 35 -6.10 -2.37 1.93
CA SER A 35 -7.49 -2.67 1.54
C SER A 35 -8.31 -1.44 1.15
N CYS A 36 -8.01 -0.27 1.73
CA CYS A 36 -8.70 0.99 1.49
C CYS A 36 -8.19 1.77 0.27
N LEU A 37 -7.10 1.33 -0.36
CA LEU A 37 -6.54 2.00 -1.53
C LEU A 37 -7.42 1.80 -2.78
N ASP A 38 -7.36 2.78 -3.68
CA ASP A 38 -7.94 2.64 -5.01
C ASP A 38 -7.17 1.60 -5.84
N ARG A 39 -7.76 1.20 -6.97
CA ARG A 39 -7.23 0.13 -7.82
C ARG A 39 -5.81 0.42 -8.32
N GLN A 40 -5.50 1.66 -8.69
CA GLN A 40 -4.21 2.04 -9.25
C GLN A 40 -3.12 2.02 -8.17
N SER A 41 -3.43 2.56 -6.99
CA SER A 41 -2.53 2.53 -5.84
C SER A 41 -2.26 1.08 -5.36
N LYS A 42 -3.28 0.21 -5.35
CA LYS A 42 -3.11 -1.22 -5.02
C LYS A 42 -2.13 -1.92 -5.95
N GLN A 43 -2.24 -1.71 -7.27
CA GLN A 43 -1.33 -2.33 -8.24
C GLN A 43 0.13 -1.96 -7.97
N THR A 44 0.38 -0.71 -7.62
CA THR A 44 1.73 -0.23 -7.27
C THR A 44 2.25 -0.96 -6.03
N VAL A 45 1.46 -1.02 -4.96
CA VAL A 45 1.85 -1.71 -3.71
C VAL A 45 2.08 -3.20 -3.94
N TRP A 46 1.22 -3.87 -4.71
CA TRP A 46 1.40 -5.30 -5.01
C TRP A 46 2.67 -5.58 -5.80
N GLY A 47 3.03 -4.71 -6.75
CA GLY A 47 4.31 -4.80 -7.46
C GLY A 47 5.51 -4.70 -6.50
N VAL A 48 5.42 -3.83 -5.50
CA VAL A 48 6.44 -3.68 -4.46
C VAL A 48 6.49 -4.91 -3.54
N LEU A 49 5.34 -5.43 -3.10
CA LEU A 49 5.24 -6.63 -2.27
C LEU A 49 5.86 -7.84 -2.99
N LEU A 50 5.46 -8.06 -4.25
CA LEU A 50 5.95 -9.16 -5.07
C LEU A 50 7.47 -9.05 -5.30
N SER A 51 7.97 -7.87 -5.64
CA SER A 51 9.40 -7.64 -5.85
C SER A 51 10.22 -7.88 -4.58
N THR A 52 9.68 -7.47 -3.43
CA THR A 52 10.28 -7.69 -2.12
C THR A 52 10.31 -9.18 -1.76
N ALA A 53 9.19 -9.88 -1.94
CA ALA A 53 9.09 -11.33 -1.70
C ALA A 53 10.04 -12.12 -2.61
N ALA A 54 10.08 -11.80 -3.90
CA ALA A 54 11.00 -12.42 -4.86
C ALA A 54 12.48 -12.19 -4.49
N SER A 55 12.82 -11.02 -3.93
CA SER A 55 14.18 -10.74 -3.45
C SER A 55 14.55 -11.58 -2.23
N ASN A 56 13.60 -11.79 -1.31
CA ASN A 56 13.80 -12.67 -0.15
C ASN A 56 13.93 -14.15 -0.54
N ILE A 57 13.22 -14.60 -1.58
CA ILE A 57 13.34 -15.97 -2.11
C ILE A 57 14.72 -16.23 -2.71
N ARG A 58 15.34 -15.23 -3.34
CA ARG A 58 16.69 -15.36 -3.95
C ARG A 58 17.84 -15.23 -2.96
N ALA A 59 17.56 -14.84 -1.73
CA ALA A 59 18.56 -14.67 -0.65
C ALA A 59 18.67 -15.91 0.25
N VAL A 60 17.95 -16.99 -0.08
CA VAL A 60 17.96 -18.30 0.58
C VAL A 60 18.80 -19.28 -0.23
#